data_AF-A0A4P2VBC6-F1
#
_entry.id   AF-A0A4P2VBC6-F1
#
_cell.length_a   1.000
_cell.length_b   1.000
_cell.length_c   1.000
_cell.angle_alpha   90.00
_cell.angle_beta   90.00
_cell.angle_gamma   90.00
#
_symmetry.space_group_name_H-M   'P 1'
#
loop_
_entity.id
_entity.type
_entity.pdbx_description
1 polymer ?
#
loop_
_entity_poly.entity_id
_entity_poly.type
_entity_poly.pdbx_seq_one_letter_code
_entity_poly.pdbx_strand_id
1 'polypeptide(L)'
;MVARKLTHVERLFIRSGQSARATRLYRRRTLSLVASMIASPTLKRREYLQVKLRLLEIYRTVSSRGHDLEWLEHAYLALEELAGLIREESAPEVLLGLLHEIKGELEG
;
A
#
# COMPACT_ATOMS: atom_id res chain seq x y z
N MET A 1 20.31 -18.92 3.89
CA MET A 1 19.40 -17.88 4.43
C MET A 1 20.17 -16.58 4.56
N VAL A 2 19.91 -15.59 3.69
CA VAL A 2 20.55 -14.27 3.82
C VAL A 2 19.82 -13.52 4.92
N ALA A 3 20.50 -13.27 6.04
CA ALA A 3 19.96 -12.48 7.13
C ALA A 3 19.80 -11.03 6.68
N ARG A 4 18.56 -10.61 6.38
CA ARG A 4 18.22 -9.22 6.07
C ARG A 4 18.51 -8.35 7.30
N LYS A 5 19.24 -7.24 7.11
CA LYS A 5 19.48 -6.26 8.18
C LYS A 5 18.16 -5.59 8.55
N LEU A 6 17.74 -5.78 9.79
CA LEU A 6 16.60 -5.09 10.38
C LEU A 6 16.83 -3.57 10.34
N THR A 7 15.91 -2.87 9.70
CA THR A 7 15.76 -1.42 9.72
C THR A 7 15.66 -0.91 11.17
N HIS A 8 15.93 0.38 11.37
CA HIS A 8 15.86 0.99 12.70
C HIS A 8 14.46 0.81 13.34
N VAL A 9 13.41 0.80 12.51
CA VAL A 9 12.02 0.60 12.95
C VAL A 9 11.81 -0.83 13.47
N GLU A 10 12.30 -1.84 12.73
CA GLU A 10 12.27 -3.25 13.15
C GLU A 10 13.12 -3.52 14.40
N ARG A 11 14.19 -2.75 14.63
CA ARG A 11 14.98 -2.84 15.87
C ARG A 11 14.27 -2.20 17.08
N LEU A 12 13.50 -1.14 16.86
CA LEU A 12 12.63 -0.56 17.89
C LEU A 12 11.42 -1.46 18.20
N PHE A 13 10.99 -2.25 17.20
CA PHE A 13 9.87 -3.19 17.25
C PHE A 13 10.08 -4.34 18.24
N ILE A 14 11.26 -4.98 18.23
CA ILE A 14 11.58 -6.13 19.12
C ILE A 14 11.66 -5.72 20.60
N ARG A 15 11.96 -4.45 20.91
CA ARG A 15 12.36 -4.03 22.26
C ARG A 15 11.26 -3.47 23.15
N SER A 16 10.08 -3.13 22.64
CA SER A 16 9.26 -2.10 23.32
C SER A 16 7.75 -2.35 23.51
N GLY A 17 7.16 -3.42 22.97
CA GLY A 17 5.70 -3.60 23.05
C GLY A 17 4.88 -2.50 22.34
N GLN A 18 5.49 -1.77 21.39
CA GLN A 18 4.92 -0.59 20.69
C GLN A 18 4.04 -0.92 19.46
N SER A 19 3.39 -2.08 19.41
CA SER A 19 2.60 -2.52 18.24
C SER A 19 1.60 -1.45 17.78
N ALA A 20 0.83 -0.86 18.71
CA ALA A 20 -0.18 0.14 18.38
C ALA A 20 0.37 1.47 17.80
N ARG A 21 1.63 1.83 18.11
CA ARG A 21 2.25 3.04 17.53
C ARG A 21 2.81 2.74 16.14
N ALA A 22 3.43 1.58 15.96
CA ALA A 22 3.92 1.11 14.66
C ALA A 22 2.77 0.90 13.67
N THR A 23 1.70 0.21 14.07
CA THR A 23 0.48 0.01 13.26
C THR A 23 -0.11 1.34 12.82
N ARG A 24 -0.19 2.34 13.72
CA ARG A 24 -0.65 3.69 13.35
C ARG A 24 0.25 4.38 12.33
N LEU A 25 1.57 4.26 12.48
CA LEU A 25 2.54 4.83 11.54
C LEU A 25 2.44 4.18 10.16
N TYR A 26 2.43 2.85 10.09
CA TYR A 26 2.31 2.11 8.83
C TYR A 26 0.97 2.36 8.15
N ARG A 27 -0.14 2.39 8.91
CA ARG A 27 -1.45 2.77 8.36
C ARG A 27 -1.41 4.16 7.75
N ARG A 28 -0.86 5.15 8.46
CA ARG A 28 -0.71 6.51 7.94
C ARG A 28 0.13 6.53 6.65
N ARG A 29 1.27 5.86 6.63
CA ARG A 29 2.14 5.78 5.44
C ARG A 29 1.42 5.16 4.25
N THR A 30 0.75 4.04 4.45
CA THR A 30 -0.02 3.34 3.43
C THR A 30 -1.14 4.22 2.87
N LEU A 31 -1.91 4.88 3.74
CA LEU A 31 -2.96 5.82 3.31
C LEU A 31 -2.38 7.02 2.54
N SER A 32 -1.24 7.57 2.98
CA SER A 32 -0.56 8.65 2.26
C SER A 32 -0.06 8.22 0.88
N LEU A 33 0.43 6.98 0.75
CA LEU A 33 0.86 6.41 -0.52
C LEU A 33 -0.31 6.23 -1.49
N VAL A 34 -1.44 5.68 -1.02
CA VAL A 34 -2.64 5.56 -1.87
C VAL A 34 -3.17 6.92 -2.30
N ALA A 35 -3.20 7.89 -1.38
CA ALA A 35 -3.63 9.25 -1.70
C ALA A 35 -2.72 9.93 -2.74
N SER A 36 -1.40 9.73 -2.66
CA SER A 36 -0.46 10.30 -3.63
C SER A 36 -0.60 9.66 -5.01
N MET A 37 -0.84 8.34 -5.08
CA MET A 37 -1.15 7.64 -6.33
C MET A 37 -2.42 8.21 -6.99
N ILE A 38 -3.52 8.34 -6.24
CA ILE A 38 -4.79 8.91 -6.75
C ILE A 38 -4.60 10.33 -7.28
N ALA A 39 -3.76 11.14 -6.61
CA ALA A 39 -3.43 12.50 -7.01
C ALA A 39 -2.45 12.60 -8.19
N SER A 40 -1.84 11.49 -8.61
CA SER A 40 -0.85 11.45 -9.70
C SER A 40 -1.41 12.05 -11.00
N PRO A 41 -0.62 12.86 -11.73
CA PRO A 41 -1.00 13.38 -13.04
C PRO A 41 -1.43 12.28 -14.03
N THR A 42 -0.76 11.12 -14.02
CA THR A 42 -1.08 9.97 -14.87
C THR A 42 -2.54 9.55 -14.69
N LEU A 43 -2.98 9.40 -13.44
CA LEU A 43 -4.33 8.94 -13.14
C LEU A 43 -5.40 10.02 -13.41
N LYS A 44 -5.04 11.29 -13.68
CA LYS A 44 -6.02 12.33 -14.07
C LYS A 44 -6.65 12.08 -15.44
N ARG A 45 -6.02 11.28 -16.30
CA ARG A 45 -6.56 10.89 -17.61
C ARG A 45 -7.80 9.99 -17.43
N ARG A 46 -8.79 10.14 -18.32
CA ARG A 46 -10.10 9.47 -18.21
C ARG A 46 -10.00 7.93 -18.23
N GLU A 47 -9.06 7.38 -18.99
CA GLU A 47 -8.83 5.94 -19.12
C GLU A 47 -8.44 5.27 -17.78
N TYR A 48 -7.86 6.01 -16.84
CA TYR A 48 -7.47 5.50 -15.51
C TYR A 48 -8.58 5.62 -14.46
N LEU A 49 -9.82 5.97 -14.84
CA LEU A 49 -10.93 6.11 -13.90
C LEU A 49 -11.13 4.84 -13.06
N GLN A 50 -11.06 3.66 -13.69
CA GLN A 50 -11.22 2.39 -12.98
C GLN A 50 -10.07 2.12 -12.00
N VAL A 51 -8.84 2.45 -12.38
CA VAL A 51 -7.64 2.35 -11.51
C VAL A 51 -7.85 3.20 -10.25
N LYS A 52 -8.32 4.44 -10.41
CA LYS A 52 -8.65 5.33 -9.30
C LYS A 52 -9.73 4.77 -8.38
N LEU A 53 -10.81 4.23 -8.94
CA LEU A 53 -11.90 3.64 -8.15
C LEU A 53 -11.40 2.46 -7.31
N ARG A 54 -10.55 1.60 -7.88
CA ARG A 54 -9.93 0.48 -7.15
C ARG A 54 -8.96 0.94 -6.06
N LEU A 55 -8.16 1.97 -6.32
CA LEU A 55 -7.31 2.59 -5.29
C LEU A 55 -8.14 3.16 -4.13
N LEU A 56 -9.32 3.74 -4.40
CA LEU A 56 -10.25 4.21 -3.36
C LEU A 56 -10.84 3.06 -2.54
N GLU A 57 -11.11 1.90 -3.15
CA GLU A 57 -11.51 0.70 -2.42
C GLU A 57 -10.42 0.25 -1.44
N ILE A 58 -9.16 0.18 -1.89
CA ILE A 58 -8.02 -0.16 -1.04
C ILE A 58 -7.83 0.88 0.06
N TYR A 59 -7.94 2.18 -0.26
CA TYR A 59 -7.89 3.24 0.73
C TYR A 59 -8.91 3.00 1.85
N ARG A 60 -10.15 2.66 1.48
CA ARG A 60 -11.22 2.34 2.43
C ARG A 60 -10.83 1.13 3.30
N THR A 61 -10.34 0.05 2.70
CA THR A 61 -9.89 -1.16 3.43
C THR A 61 -8.78 -0.83 4.42
N VAL A 62 -7.73 -0.11 4.02
CA VAL A 62 -6.61 0.28 4.89
C VAL A 62 -7.05 1.25 6.00
N SER A 63 -8.02 2.11 5.72
CA SER A 63 -8.55 3.07 6.69
C SER A 63 -9.42 2.43 7.77
N SER A 64 -9.96 1.24 7.50
CA SER A 64 -10.74 0.48 8.47
C SER A 64 -9.89 0.08 9.68
N ARG A 65 -10.55 -0.06 10.85
CA ARG A 65 -9.88 -0.52 12.07
C ARG A 65 -9.82 -2.05 12.04
N GLY A 66 -8.73 -2.62 12.55
CA GLY A 66 -8.63 -4.07 12.76
C GLY A 66 -7.35 -4.70 12.24
N HIS A 67 -6.70 -4.07 11.25
CA HIS A 67 -5.48 -4.62 10.65
C HIS A 67 -4.28 -4.52 11.59
N ASP A 68 -3.56 -5.64 11.69
CA ASP A 68 -2.30 -5.74 12.42
C ASP A 68 -1.14 -5.08 11.64
N LEU A 69 0.06 -5.15 12.18
CA LEU A 69 1.22 -4.52 11.55
C LEU A 69 1.68 -5.27 10.29
N GLU A 70 1.69 -6.60 10.33
CA GLU A 70 2.20 -7.44 9.24
C GLU A 70 1.36 -7.24 7.99
N TRP A 71 0.03 -7.24 8.14
CA TRP A 71 -0.91 -6.92 7.08
C TRP A 71 -0.65 -5.53 6.48
N LEU A 72 -0.42 -4.52 7.33
CA LEU A 72 -0.16 -3.15 6.87
C LEU A 72 1.20 -2.99 6.18
N GLU A 73 2.21 -3.75 6.61
CA GLU A 73 3.52 -3.77 5.98
C GLU A 73 3.46 -4.44 4.60
N HIS A 74 2.78 -5.58 4.50
CA HIS A 74 2.52 -6.24 3.23
C HIS A 74 1.76 -5.34 2.25
N ALA A 75 0.66 -4.73 2.72
CA ALA A 75 -0.09 -3.76 1.93
C ALA A 75 0.77 -2.59 1.44
N TYR A 76 1.64 -2.05 2.30
CA TYR A 76 2.52 -0.94 1.94
C TYR A 76 3.50 -1.33 0.83
N LEU A 77 4.16 -2.49 0.93
CA LEU A 77 5.14 -2.95 -0.06
C LEU A 77 4.49 -3.22 -1.42
N ALA A 78 3.34 -3.90 -1.43
CA ALA A 78 2.61 -4.16 -2.66
C ALA A 78 2.15 -2.86 -3.35
N LEU A 79 1.73 -1.86 -2.57
CA LEU A 79 1.34 -0.55 -3.09
C LEU A 79 2.53 0.31 -3.54
N GLU A 80 3.74 0.11 -2.98
CA GLU A 80 4.95 0.79 -3.47
C GLU A 80 5.33 0.35 -4.88
N GLU A 81 5.18 -0.94 -5.19
CA GLU A 81 5.39 -1.50 -6.53
C GLU A 81 4.41 -0.89 -7.54
N LEU A 82 3.12 -0.89 -7.21
CA LEU A 82 2.09 -0.24 -8.03
C LEU A 82 2.38 1.25 -8.26
N ALA A 83 2.85 1.96 -7.23
CA ALA A 83 3.24 3.36 -7.34
C ALA A 83 4.41 3.56 -8.32
N GLY A 84 5.32 2.58 -8.42
CA GLY A 84 6.36 2.52 -9.45
C GLY A 84 5.78 2.50 -10.85
N LEU A 85 4.89 1.55 -11.13
CA LEU A 85 4.26 1.38 -12.44
C LEU A 85 3.44 2.61 -12.87
N ILE A 86 2.77 3.27 -11.92
CA ILE A 86 2.03 4.53 -12.20
C ILE A 86 2.98 5.65 -12.64
N ARG A 87 4.19 5.74 -12.04
CA ARG A 87 5.21 6.72 -12.44
C ARG A 87 5.79 6.41 -13.81
N GLU A 88 5.85 5.14 -14.17
CA GLU A 88 6.28 4.67 -15.49
C GLU A 88 5.17 4.78 -16.55
N GLU A 89 4.01 5.35 -16.21
CA GLU A 89 2.84 5.51 -17.09
C GLU A 89 2.39 4.19 -17.73
N SER A 90 2.49 3.09 -16.96
CA SER A 90 2.02 1.77 -17.38
C SER A 90 0.54 1.78 -17.77
N ALA A 91 0.19 0.95 -18.76
CA ALA A 91 -1.17 0.87 -19.29
C ALA A 91 -2.22 0.58 -18.18
N PRO A 92 -3.43 1.15 -18.26
CA PRO A 92 -4.47 0.96 -17.25
C PRO A 92 -4.78 -0.51 -16.95
N GLU A 93 -4.77 -1.37 -17.96
CA GLU A 93 -5.07 -2.80 -17.83
C GLU A 93 -4.05 -3.52 -16.96
N VAL A 94 -2.77 -3.17 -17.09
CA VAL A 94 -1.67 -3.71 -16.26
C VAL A 94 -1.87 -3.30 -14.80
N LEU A 95 -2.15 -2.01 -14.57
CA LEU A 95 -2.40 -1.49 -13.23
C LEU A 95 -3.64 -2.12 -12.59
N LEU A 96 -4.70 -2.36 -13.36
CA LEU A 96 -5.91 -3.02 -12.90
C LEU A 96 -5.67 -4.50 -12.55
N GLY A 97 -4.85 -5.20 -13.33
CA GLY A 97 -4.43 -6.57 -13.03
C GLY A 97 -3.73 -6.64 -11.68
N LEU A 98 -2.71 -5.81 -11.48
CA LEU A 98 -1.98 -5.76 -10.21
C LEU A 98 -2.87 -5.34 -9.04
N LEU A 99 -3.76 -4.36 -9.24
CA LEU A 99 -4.72 -3.96 -8.20
C LEU A 99 -5.70 -5.07 -7.81
N HIS A 100 -6.06 -5.95 -8.75
CA HIS A 100 -6.89 -7.11 -8.46
C HIS A 100 -6.14 -8.14 -7.60
N GLU A 101 -4.88 -8.41 -7.93
CA GLU A 101 -3.99 -9.29 -7.17
C GLU A 101 -3.78 -8.76 -5.76
N ILE A 102 -3.37 -7.49 -5.62
CA ILE A 102 -3.18 -6.82 -4.32
C ILE A 102 -4.45 -6.91 -3.49
N LYS A 103 -5.62 -6.65 -4.09
CA LYS A 103 -6.89 -6.73 -3.35
C LYS A 103 -7.17 -8.17 -2.87
N GLY A 104 -6.92 -9.17 -3.70
CA GLY A 104 -7.07 -10.58 -3.32
C GLY A 104 -6.17 -10.97 -2.16
N GLU A 105 -4.91 -10.53 -2.17
CA GLU A 105 -3.97 -10.76 -1.07
C GLU A 105 -4.38 -10.07 0.24
N LEU A 106 -5.04 -8.91 0.15
CA LEU A 106 -5.48 -8.15 1.32
C LEU A 106 -6.80 -8.65 1.92
N GLU A 107 -7.59 -9.41 1.17
CA GLU A 107 -8.88 -9.98 1.60
C GLU A 107 -8.80 -11.46 2.01
N GLY A 108 -7.74 -12.18 1.63
CA GLY A 108 -7.48 -13.59 1.99
C GLY A 108 -6.81 -13.76 3.34
#